data_AF-A0A0K2UD06-F1
#
_entry.id   AF-A0A0K2UD06-F1
#
_cell.length_a   1.000
_cell.length_b   1.000
_cell.length_c   1.000
_cell.angle_alpha   90.00
_cell.angle_beta   90.00
_cell.angle_gamma   90.00
#
_symmetry.space_group_name_H-M   'P 1'
#
loop_
_entity.id
_entity.type
_entity.pdbx_description
1 polymer ?
#
loop_
_entity_poly.entity_id
_entity_poly.type
_entity_poly.pdbx_seq_one_letter_code
_entity_poly.pdbx_strand_id
1 'polypeptide(L)'
;MKSFALICSVFIGVSLATKEFKEFKEICGIENVATSDRIINGIEASPNQFPWAVFIKIHIGHQIGTCTGSVISKNFILTAAHCLQGVSKAEIYAGTHDYSLESEPHRQYRVSENLHVHPNYVNTLFTYQNDIGLIELDEELEFNDFVRPACLPTLADVDTNLVGENTTISGWGRIRGEP
;
A
#
# COMPACT_ATOMS: atom_id res chain seq x y z
N MET A 1 9.34 24.10 42.54
CA MET A 1 8.42 24.14 41.38
C MET A 1 9.18 23.67 40.15
N LYS A 2 8.53 22.90 39.27
CA LYS A 2 9.01 22.21 38.04
C LYS A 2 9.32 20.71 38.20
N SER A 3 8.28 19.87 38.29
CA SER A 3 8.35 18.43 37.93
C SER A 3 6.95 17.78 37.82
N PHE A 4 6.00 18.44 37.15
CA PHE A 4 4.67 17.85 36.91
C PHE A 4 4.23 17.82 35.43
N ALA A 5 5.00 18.44 34.52
CA ALA A 5 4.60 18.56 33.11
C ALA A 5 5.07 17.39 32.21
N LEU A 6 6.10 16.63 32.60
CA LEU A 6 6.64 15.55 31.75
C LEU A 6 5.87 14.22 31.82
N ILE A 7 5.16 13.97 32.93
CA ILE A 7 4.48 12.69 33.15
C ILE A 7 3.15 12.65 32.37
N CYS A 8 2.42 13.76 32.32
CA CYS A 8 1.12 13.84 31.67
C CYS A 8 1.20 13.68 30.14
N SER A 9 2.22 14.25 29.51
CA SER A 9 2.45 14.16 28.06
C SER A 9 2.82 12.74 27.60
N VAL A 10 3.53 11.96 28.42
CA VAL A 10 3.83 10.55 28.12
C VAL A 10 2.58 9.68 28.21
N PHE A 11 1.72 9.87 29.23
CA PHE A 11 0.47 9.11 29.34
C PHE A 11 -0.54 9.44 28.23
N ILE A 12 -0.65 10.72 27.84
CA ILE A 12 -1.50 11.14 26.71
C ILE A 12 -0.94 10.57 25.40
N GLY A 13 0.37 10.63 25.17
CA GLY A 13 1.01 10.07 23.98
C GLY A 13 0.83 8.56 23.84
N VAL A 14 0.97 7.81 24.94
CA VAL A 14 0.71 6.36 24.96
C VAL A 14 -0.77 6.05 24.72
N SER A 15 -1.69 6.85 25.29
CA SER A 15 -3.13 6.64 25.09
C SER A 15 -3.60 6.98 23.67
N LEU A 16 -3.02 7.99 23.00
CA LEU A 16 -3.32 8.27 21.60
C LEU A 16 -2.75 7.20 20.67
N ALA A 17 -1.48 6.82 20.85
CA ALA A 17 -0.85 5.78 20.03
C ALA A 17 -1.56 4.42 20.14
N THR A 18 -2.03 4.06 21.34
CA THR A 18 -2.81 2.83 21.55
C THR A 18 -4.21 2.90 20.92
N LYS A 19 -4.82 4.08 20.85
CA LYS A 19 -6.11 4.28 20.17
C LYS A 19 -5.97 4.20 18.66
N GLU A 20 -4.97 4.88 18.08
CA GLU A 20 -4.68 4.83 16.65
C GLU A 20 -4.32 3.42 16.19
N PHE A 21 -3.49 2.71 16.96
CA PHE A 21 -3.13 1.32 16.67
C PHE A 21 -4.34 0.37 16.76
N LYS A 22 -5.26 0.60 17.71
CA LYS A 22 -6.49 -0.19 17.83
C LYS A 22 -7.45 0.06 16.67
N GLU A 23 -7.61 1.33 16.26
CA GLU A 23 -8.45 1.72 15.12
C GLU A 23 -7.90 1.13 13.82
N PHE A 24 -6.58 1.11 13.63
CA PHE A 24 -5.91 0.49 12.49
C PHE A 24 -6.18 -1.03 12.41
N LYS A 25 -6.10 -1.74 13.54
CA LYS A 25 -6.34 -3.19 13.59
C LYS A 25 -7.79 -3.57 13.27
N GLU A 26 -8.74 -2.68 13.55
CA GLU A 26 -10.16 -2.92 13.31
C GLU A 26 -10.59 -2.66 11.85
N ILE A 27 -9.76 -1.99 11.03
CA ILE A 27 -10.13 -1.61 9.65
C ILE A 27 -9.26 -2.23 8.55
N CYS A 28 -8.16 -2.91 8.91
CA CYS A 28 -7.26 -3.49 7.92
C CYS A 28 -7.83 -4.77 7.29
N GLY A 29 -7.47 -5.06 6.04
CA GLY A 29 -7.78 -6.32 5.38
C GLY A 29 -9.27 -6.56 5.09
N ILE A 30 -10.11 -5.54 5.22
CA ILE A 30 -11.55 -5.60 4.92
C ILE A 30 -11.76 -5.29 3.43
N GLU A 31 -11.98 -6.33 2.65
CA GLU A 31 -12.39 -6.23 1.23
C GLU A 31 -13.80 -5.65 1.10
N ASN A 32 -14.06 -4.90 0.02
CA ASN A 32 -15.42 -4.51 -0.33
C ASN A 32 -16.15 -5.66 -1.02
N VAL A 33 -17.48 -5.69 -0.89
CA VAL A 33 -18.30 -6.75 -1.49
C VAL A 33 -18.16 -6.71 -3.01
N ALA A 34 -17.68 -7.82 -3.59
CA ALA A 34 -17.69 -7.99 -5.03
C ALA A 34 -19.13 -8.00 -5.55
N THR A 35 -19.41 -7.23 -6.59
CA THR A 35 -20.73 -7.21 -7.25
C THR A 35 -20.84 -8.26 -8.36
N SER A 36 -19.80 -9.08 -8.55
CA SER A 36 -19.69 -10.15 -9.55
C SER A 36 -19.08 -11.42 -8.95
N ASP A 37 -19.73 -12.56 -9.17
CA ASP A 37 -19.40 -13.85 -8.53
C ASP A 37 -18.29 -14.67 -9.24
N ARG A 38 -17.64 -14.15 -10.29
CA ARG A 38 -16.71 -14.95 -11.11
C ARG A 38 -15.29 -14.37 -11.14
N ILE A 39 -14.37 -14.99 -10.40
CA ILE A 39 -12.92 -14.71 -10.45
C ILE A 39 -12.18 -15.92 -11.03
N ILE A 40 -11.87 -15.88 -12.33
CA ILE A 40 -10.95 -16.81 -13.03
C ILE A 40 -10.25 -16.01 -14.14
N ASN A 41 -8.92 -16.04 -14.24
CA ASN A 41 -8.11 -15.44 -15.32
C ASN A 41 -8.21 -13.91 -15.53
N GLY A 42 -7.97 -13.10 -14.49
CA GLY A 42 -7.80 -11.64 -14.69
C GLY A 42 -9.10 -10.92 -15.06
N ILE A 43 -10.22 -11.34 -14.49
CA ILE A 43 -11.48 -10.60 -14.60
C ILE A 43 -11.33 -9.30 -13.82
N GLU A 44 -11.89 -8.23 -14.40
CA GLU A 44 -11.95 -6.92 -13.78
C GLU A 44 -12.57 -7.00 -12.38
N ALA A 45 -11.90 -6.42 -11.39
CA ALA A 45 -12.42 -6.31 -10.03
C ALA A 45 -13.67 -5.43 -10.01
N SER A 46 -14.54 -5.61 -9.01
CA SER A 46 -15.58 -4.60 -8.79
C SER A 46 -14.91 -3.26 -8.41
N PRO A 47 -15.49 -2.11 -8.77
CA PRO A 47 -14.94 -0.82 -8.38
C PRO A 47 -14.61 -0.77 -6.89
N ASN A 48 -13.34 -0.48 -6.60
CA ASN A 48 -12.79 -0.40 -5.24
C ASN A 48 -12.94 -1.68 -4.39
N GLN A 49 -13.05 -2.87 -5.01
CA GLN A 49 -13.13 -4.15 -4.30
C GLN A 49 -11.97 -4.34 -3.31
N PHE A 50 -10.76 -3.89 -3.68
CA PHE A 50 -9.54 -3.98 -2.85
C PHE A 50 -9.09 -2.56 -2.42
N PRO A 51 -9.54 -2.03 -1.27
CA PRO A 51 -9.31 -0.64 -0.87
C PRO A 51 -7.84 -0.30 -0.57
N TRP A 52 -7.01 -1.33 -0.37
CA TRP A 52 -5.58 -1.17 -0.17
C TRP A 52 -4.81 -1.08 -1.48
N ALA A 53 -5.39 -1.45 -2.62
CA ALA A 53 -4.69 -1.44 -3.90
C ALA A 53 -4.37 0.00 -4.34
N VAL A 54 -3.12 0.20 -4.77
CA VAL A 54 -2.61 1.49 -5.20
C VAL A 54 -1.95 1.35 -6.56
N PHE A 55 -2.29 2.26 -7.47
CA PHE A 55 -1.53 2.45 -8.70
C PHE A 55 -0.41 3.46 -8.44
N ILE A 56 0.80 3.13 -8.88
CA ILE A 56 1.99 3.95 -8.65
C ILE A 56 2.60 4.29 -10.00
N LYS A 57 2.73 5.58 -10.29
CA LYS A 57 3.47 6.08 -11.44
C LYS A 57 4.81 6.63 -10.97
N ILE A 58 5.89 6.04 -11.45
CA ILE A 58 7.26 6.32 -11.00
C ILE A 58 8.04 7.07 -12.08
N HIS A 59 8.88 8.01 -11.64
CA HIS A 59 9.73 8.81 -12.52
C HIS A 59 11.20 8.38 -12.37
N ILE A 60 11.81 7.89 -13.44
CA ILE A 60 13.20 7.41 -13.50
C ILE A 60 13.94 8.25 -14.53
N GLY A 61 14.58 9.34 -14.09
CA GLY A 61 15.16 10.33 -15.00
C GLY A 61 14.10 10.96 -15.91
N HIS A 62 14.18 10.69 -17.22
CA HIS A 62 13.19 11.14 -18.21
C HIS A 62 12.15 10.08 -18.57
N GLN A 63 12.20 8.90 -17.95
CA GLN A 63 11.28 7.79 -18.21
C GLN A 63 10.18 7.73 -17.14
N ILE A 64 9.02 7.24 -17.55
CA ILE A 64 7.88 6.97 -16.66
C ILE A 64 7.65 5.46 -16.65
N GLY A 65 7.62 4.89 -15.45
CA GLY A 65 7.23 3.52 -15.20
C GLY A 65 5.92 3.44 -14.42
N THR A 66 5.38 2.23 -14.31
CA THR A 66 4.18 1.94 -13.54
C THR A 66 4.43 0.74 -12.63
N CYS A 67 4.00 0.85 -11.38
CA CYS A 67 4.02 -0.21 -10.39
C CYS A 67 2.70 -0.23 -9.63
N THR A 68 2.55 -1.22 -8.77
CA THR A 68 1.44 -1.32 -7.82
C THR A 68 1.97 -1.31 -6.39
N GLY A 69 1.11 -0.97 -5.45
CA GLY A 69 1.40 -1.05 -4.02
C GLY A 69 0.18 -1.35 -3.19
N SER A 70 0.41 -1.41 -1.88
CA SER A 70 -0.63 -1.60 -0.88
C SER A 70 -0.56 -0.52 0.17
N VAL A 71 -1.70 0.10 0.50
CA VAL A 71 -1.83 0.95 1.68
C VAL A 71 -1.58 0.09 2.91
N ILE A 72 -0.60 0.44 3.73
CA ILE A 72 -0.32 -0.23 5.02
C ILE A 72 -0.44 0.70 6.21
N SER A 73 -0.58 2.01 5.97
CA SER A 73 -1.00 3.01 6.95
C SER A 73 -1.44 4.26 6.20
N LYS A 74 -1.88 5.30 6.92
CA LYS A 74 -2.24 6.57 6.27
C LYS A 74 -1.08 7.19 5.50
N ASN A 75 0.17 6.94 5.92
CA ASN A 75 1.34 7.63 5.40
C ASN A 75 2.34 6.68 4.73
N PHE A 76 2.02 5.39 4.62
CA PHE A 76 2.92 4.40 4.04
C PHE A 76 2.21 3.51 3.02
N ILE A 77 2.82 3.45 1.84
CA ILE A 77 2.52 2.46 0.80
C ILE A 77 3.64 1.43 0.77
N LEU A 78 3.27 0.15 0.87
CA LEU A 78 4.17 -0.97 0.65
C LEU A 78 4.23 -1.31 -0.85
N THR A 79 5.42 -1.48 -1.38
CA THR A 79 5.65 -1.89 -2.77
C THR A 79 6.95 -2.71 -2.86
N ALA A 80 7.41 -3.00 -4.07
CA ALA A 80 8.66 -3.71 -4.31
C ALA A 80 9.87 -2.75 -4.30
N ALA A 81 11.04 -3.24 -3.91
CA ALA A 81 12.27 -2.44 -3.96
C ALA A 81 12.64 -2.08 -5.41
N HIS A 82 12.44 -3.01 -6.35
CA HIS A 82 12.70 -2.76 -7.76
C HIS A 82 11.84 -1.65 -8.36
N CYS A 83 10.66 -1.40 -7.77
CA CYS A 83 9.80 -0.28 -8.18
C CYS A 83 10.34 1.07 -7.75
N LEU A 84 11.25 1.14 -6.78
CA LEU A 84 11.75 2.39 -6.20
C LEU A 84 13.22 2.67 -6.54
N GLN A 85 13.98 1.65 -6.94
CA GLN A 85 15.40 1.79 -7.24
C GLN A 85 15.63 2.78 -8.39
N GLY A 86 16.34 3.89 -8.12
CA GLY A 86 16.64 4.92 -9.11
C GLY A 86 15.47 5.84 -9.47
N VAL A 87 14.36 5.73 -8.73
CA VAL A 87 13.19 6.62 -8.88
C VAL A 87 13.45 7.94 -8.16
N SER A 88 13.12 9.05 -8.80
CA SER A 88 13.18 10.38 -8.19
C SER A 88 11.90 10.80 -7.50
N LYS A 89 10.75 10.35 -8.02
CA LYS A 89 9.41 10.72 -7.56
C LYS A 89 8.40 9.63 -7.87
N ALA A 90 7.49 9.39 -6.94
CA ALA A 90 6.32 8.55 -7.13
C ALA A 90 5.03 9.39 -7.07
N GLU A 91 4.11 9.12 -7.97
CA GLU A 91 2.73 9.58 -7.96
C GLU A 91 1.83 8.40 -7.57
N ILE A 92 1.03 8.58 -6.52
CA ILE A 92 0.25 7.55 -5.84
C ILE A 92 -1.22 7.83 -6.10
N TYR A 93 -1.93 6.82 -6.57
CA TYR A 93 -3.36 6.88 -6.88
C TYR A 93 -4.04 5.80 -6.02
N ALA A 94 -4.66 6.23 -4.93
CA ALA A 94 -5.41 5.36 -4.01
C ALA A 94 -6.92 5.57 -4.21
N GLY A 95 -7.73 4.54 -3.93
CA GLY A 95 -9.18 4.61 -4.11
C GLY A 95 -9.60 4.73 -5.57
N THR A 96 -8.73 4.29 -6.49
CA THR A 96 -8.96 4.30 -7.93
C THR A 96 -9.34 2.91 -8.43
N HIS A 97 -10.24 2.82 -9.40
CA HIS A 97 -10.54 1.61 -10.16
C HIS A 97 -10.00 1.74 -11.58
N ASP A 98 -10.30 2.85 -12.25
CA ASP A 98 -9.71 3.25 -13.53
C ASP A 98 -8.73 4.43 -13.35
N TYR A 99 -7.44 4.11 -13.24
CA TYR A 99 -6.38 5.11 -13.04
C TYR A 99 -6.23 6.08 -14.23
N SER A 100 -6.80 5.76 -15.40
CA SER A 100 -6.75 6.63 -16.58
C SER A 100 -7.78 7.76 -16.51
N LEU A 101 -8.80 7.62 -15.65
CA LEU A 101 -9.83 8.62 -15.45
C LEU A 101 -9.41 9.66 -14.40
N GLU A 102 -8.98 10.84 -14.85
CA GLU A 102 -8.51 11.90 -13.93
C GLU A 102 -9.56 12.38 -12.91
N SER A 103 -10.83 12.30 -13.26
CA SER A 103 -11.94 12.74 -12.41
C SER A 103 -12.69 11.57 -11.77
N GLU A 104 -12.03 10.42 -11.58
CA GLU A 104 -12.65 9.29 -10.90
C GLU A 104 -13.06 9.67 -9.47
N PRO A 105 -14.33 9.43 -9.07
CA PRO A 105 -14.78 9.70 -7.71
C PRO A 105 -13.93 8.97 -6.67
N HIS A 106 -13.73 9.61 -5.51
CA HIS A 106 -13.02 9.05 -4.35
C HIS A 106 -11.52 8.79 -4.53
N ARG A 107 -10.96 9.03 -5.72
CA ARG A 107 -9.53 8.96 -5.98
C ARG A 107 -8.77 9.96 -5.11
N GLN A 108 -7.79 9.46 -4.37
CA GLN A 108 -6.81 10.27 -3.65
C GLN A 108 -5.50 10.26 -4.40
N TYR A 109 -4.97 11.46 -4.66
CA TYR A 109 -3.72 11.66 -5.37
C TYR A 109 -2.66 12.18 -4.40
N ARG A 110 -1.50 11.52 -4.38
CA ARG A 110 -0.34 11.93 -3.57
C ARG A 110 0.92 11.92 -4.44
N VAL A 111 1.87 12.76 -4.09
CA VAL A 111 3.20 12.77 -4.66
C VAL A 111 4.19 12.60 -3.53
N SER A 112 5.19 11.75 -3.71
CA SER A 112 6.24 11.54 -2.73
C SER A 112 7.61 11.36 -3.40
N GLU A 113 8.62 11.95 -2.76
CA GLU A 113 10.04 11.75 -3.04
C GLU A 113 10.72 10.94 -1.92
N ASN A 114 10.00 10.61 -0.84
CA ASN A 114 10.49 9.84 0.30
C ASN A 114 10.34 8.33 0.01
N LEU A 115 11.32 7.79 -0.73
CA LEU A 115 11.32 6.42 -1.24
C LEU A 115 12.36 5.58 -0.48
N HIS A 116 11.89 4.55 0.21
CA HIS A 116 12.71 3.70 1.08
C HIS A 116 12.89 2.33 0.44
N VAL A 117 14.03 2.12 -0.20
CA VAL A 117 14.45 0.81 -0.71
C VAL A 117 15.02 -0.01 0.45
N HIS A 118 14.66 -1.30 0.56
CA HIS A 118 15.25 -2.15 1.58
C HIS A 118 16.79 -2.13 1.51
N PRO A 119 17.51 -1.91 2.62
CA PRO A 119 18.96 -1.65 2.60
C PRO A 119 19.78 -2.84 2.07
N ASN A 120 19.24 -4.06 2.21
CA ASN A 120 19.85 -5.28 1.69
C ASN A 120 19.21 -5.75 0.37
N TYR A 121 18.51 -4.88 -0.35
CA TYR A 121 17.96 -5.22 -1.66
C TYR A 121 19.09 -5.56 -2.63
N VAL A 122 19.03 -6.75 -3.23
CA VAL A 122 19.99 -7.20 -4.24
C VAL A 122 19.24 -7.48 -5.54
N ASN A 123 19.61 -6.74 -6.57
CA ASN A 123 19.14 -6.88 -7.94
C ASN A 123 20.29 -7.33 -8.83
N THR A 124 20.32 -8.61 -9.19
CA THR A 124 21.30 -9.14 -10.16
C THR A 124 20.58 -9.98 -11.22
N LEU A 125 21.29 -10.37 -12.27
CA LEU A 125 20.76 -11.21 -13.34
C LEU A 125 20.11 -12.53 -12.87
N PHE A 126 20.43 -13.01 -11.65
CA PHE A 126 19.97 -14.30 -11.14
C PHE A 126 19.21 -14.20 -9.81
N THR A 127 19.08 -13.03 -9.19
CA THR A 127 18.43 -12.91 -7.88
C THR A 127 17.76 -11.56 -7.67
N TYR A 128 16.56 -11.63 -7.06
CA TYR A 128 15.84 -10.52 -6.44
C TYR A 128 15.69 -10.84 -4.95
N GLN A 129 16.64 -10.41 -4.12
CA GLN A 129 16.59 -10.63 -2.67
C GLN A 129 16.14 -9.36 -1.97
N ASN A 130 15.28 -9.52 -0.96
CA ASN A 130 14.71 -8.42 -0.17
C ASN A 130 14.03 -7.38 -1.05
N ASP A 131 13.22 -7.84 -2.01
CA ASP A 131 12.49 -6.98 -2.96
C ASP A 131 11.25 -6.34 -2.30
N ILE A 132 11.50 -5.48 -1.33
CA ILE A 132 10.49 -4.77 -0.54
C ILE A 132 10.88 -3.29 -0.41
N GLY A 133 9.91 -2.41 -0.55
CA GLY A 133 10.12 -0.97 -0.50
C GLY A 133 8.93 -0.26 0.14
N LEU A 134 9.19 0.90 0.72
CA LEU A 134 8.16 1.77 1.30
C LEU A 134 8.18 3.13 0.61
N ILE A 135 7.00 3.67 0.34
CA ILE A 135 6.81 5.06 -0.03
C ILE A 135 6.18 5.76 1.17
N GLU A 136 6.85 6.78 1.69
CA GLU A 136 6.34 7.62 2.78
C GLU A 136 5.65 8.85 2.20
N LEU A 137 4.40 9.09 2.58
CA LEU A 137 3.59 10.17 2.04
C LEU A 137 3.72 11.41 2.92
N ASP A 138 3.95 12.58 2.30
CA ASP A 138 3.96 13.86 3.01
C ASP A 138 2.54 14.31 3.44
N GLU A 139 1.53 13.89 2.67
CA GLU A 139 0.11 14.13 2.96
C GLU A 139 -0.59 12.79 3.21
N GLU A 140 -1.21 12.67 4.39
CA GLU A 140 -1.89 11.45 4.81
C GLU A 140 -3.03 11.06 3.88
N LEU A 141 -3.26 9.75 3.70
CA LEU A 141 -4.47 9.23 3.09
C LEU A 141 -5.65 9.34 4.06
N GLU A 142 -6.81 9.71 3.52
CA GLU A 142 -8.08 9.70 4.22
C GLU A 142 -8.69 8.31 4.12
N PHE A 143 -8.72 7.56 5.22
CA PHE A 143 -9.37 6.25 5.22
C PHE A 143 -10.89 6.37 5.14
N ASN A 144 -11.49 5.59 4.24
CA ASN A 144 -12.91 5.56 3.95
C ASN A 144 -13.30 4.23 3.27
N ASP A 145 -14.45 4.16 2.62
CA ASP A 145 -14.89 2.93 1.97
C ASP A 145 -14.02 2.47 0.79
N PHE A 146 -13.26 3.40 0.19
CA PHE A 146 -12.48 3.21 -1.02
C PHE A 146 -10.98 3.11 -0.75
N VAL A 147 -10.52 3.61 0.40
CA VAL A 147 -9.11 3.58 0.83
C VAL A 147 -9.04 3.03 2.26
N ARG A 148 -8.50 1.82 2.42
CA ARG A 148 -8.24 1.17 3.72
C ARG A 148 -6.95 0.37 3.67
N PRO A 149 -6.29 0.14 4.81
CA PRO A 149 -5.02 -0.58 4.81
C PRO A 149 -5.19 -2.09 4.62
N ALA A 150 -4.18 -2.73 4.04
CA ALA A 150 -3.99 -4.18 4.16
C ALA A 150 -3.42 -4.50 5.55
N CYS A 151 -3.79 -5.65 6.12
CA CYS A 151 -3.15 -6.12 7.35
C CYS A 151 -1.73 -6.62 7.04
N LEU A 152 -0.78 -6.27 7.90
CA LEU A 152 0.55 -6.87 7.88
C LEU A 152 0.57 -8.15 8.72
N PRO A 153 1.33 -9.18 8.30
CA PRO A 153 1.57 -10.33 9.15
C PRO A 153 2.33 -9.91 10.42
N THR A 154 2.01 -10.55 11.53
CA THR A 154 2.70 -10.37 12.80
C THR A 154 3.88 -11.32 12.89
N LEU A 155 4.76 -11.11 13.88
CA LEU A 155 5.85 -12.05 14.16
C LEU A 155 5.36 -13.44 14.56
N ALA A 156 4.12 -13.55 15.08
CA ALA A 156 3.51 -14.84 15.38
C ALA A 156 3.14 -15.61 14.10
N ASP A 157 3.00 -14.92 12.98
CA ASP A 157 2.59 -15.53 11.71
C ASP A 157 3.77 -16.07 10.89
N VAL A 158 5.02 -15.81 11.31
CA VAL A 158 6.26 -16.15 10.55
C VAL A 158 6.34 -17.65 10.23
N ASP A 159 5.92 -18.50 11.16
CA ASP A 159 5.95 -19.96 11.00
C ASP A 159 4.63 -20.53 10.44
N THR A 160 3.70 -19.66 10.04
CA THR A 160 2.42 -20.10 9.45
C THR A 160 2.67 -20.65 8.06
N ASN A 161 2.39 -21.94 7.89
CA ASN A 161 2.46 -22.58 6.59
C ASN A 161 1.21 -22.23 5.77
N LEU A 162 1.39 -21.43 4.72
CA LEU A 162 0.33 -21.04 3.77
C LEU A 162 0.32 -21.91 2.50
N VAL A 163 1.09 -23.00 2.45
CA VAL A 163 1.12 -23.90 1.29
C VAL A 163 -0.24 -24.55 1.10
N GLY A 164 -0.83 -24.34 -0.08
CA GLY A 164 -2.14 -24.87 -0.45
C GLY A 164 -3.31 -23.94 -0.12
N GLU A 165 -3.06 -22.82 0.55
CA GLU A 165 -4.07 -21.78 0.79
C GLU A 165 -4.32 -20.97 -0.49
N ASN A 166 -5.58 -20.57 -0.68
CA ASN A 166 -5.95 -19.70 -1.78
C ASN A 166 -5.57 -18.25 -1.47
N THR A 167 -5.06 -17.54 -2.47
CA THR A 167 -4.74 -16.12 -2.37
C THR A 167 -5.26 -15.36 -3.58
N THR A 168 -5.48 -14.06 -3.41
CA THR A 168 -5.94 -13.15 -4.45
C THR A 168 -4.82 -12.19 -4.81
N ILE A 169 -4.54 -12.07 -6.11
CA ILE A 169 -3.61 -11.07 -6.66
C ILE A 169 -4.44 -10.05 -7.43
N SER A 170 -4.28 -8.78 -7.10
CA SER A 170 -4.99 -7.66 -7.73
C SER A 170 -4.00 -6.60 -8.23
N GLY A 171 -4.27 -6.01 -9.39
CA GLY A 171 -3.49 -4.90 -9.94
C GLY A 171 -3.84 -4.61 -11.39
N TRP A 172 -3.20 -3.59 -11.96
CA TRP A 172 -3.42 -3.11 -13.33
C TRP A 172 -2.41 -3.65 -14.34
N GLY A 173 -1.84 -4.82 -14.05
CA GLY A 173 -0.85 -5.46 -14.91
C GLY A 173 -1.45 -5.95 -16.23
N ARG A 174 -0.62 -6.01 -17.28
CA ARG A 174 -1.04 -6.50 -18.59
C ARG A 174 -1.53 -7.95 -18.54
N ILE A 175 -2.76 -8.16 -19.00
CA ILE A 175 -3.28 -9.51 -19.29
C ILE A 175 -2.69 -9.93 -20.65
N ARG A 176 -2.24 -11.18 -20.80
CA ARG A 176 -1.72 -11.65 -22.10
C ARG A 176 -2.77 -11.46 -23.19
N GLY A 177 -2.44 -10.68 -24.22
CA GLY A 177 -3.29 -10.50 -25.40
C GLY A 177 -3.92 -9.12 -25.56
N GLU A 178 -3.70 -8.18 -24.64
CA GLU A 178 -4.02 -6.76 -24.86
C GLU A 178 -2.78 -5.98 -25.36
N PRO A 179 -2.94 -4.99 -26.26
CA PRO A 179 -1.83 -4.25 -26.89
C PRO A 179 -0.83 -3.55 -25.94
#